data_AF-A0A965PEW6-F1
#
_entry.id   AF-A0A965PEW6-F1
#
_cell.length_a   1.000
_cell.length_b   1.000
_cell.length_c   1.000
_cell.angle_alpha   90.00
_cell.angle_beta   90.00
_cell.angle_gamma   90.00
#
_symmetry.space_group_name_H-M   'P 1'
#
loop_
_entity.id
_entity.type
_entity.pdbx_description
1 polymer ?
#
loop_
_entity_poly.entity_id
_entity_poly.type
_entity_poly.pdbx_seq_one_letter_code
_entity_poly.pdbx_strand_id
1 'polypeptide(L)'
;MTKDRNATHGDAEDNFADIATLWNTVFEIKGKPFTAEDVAVAMICVKLSRIKTSPKNLDHWHDIAGYAACGGGIIMKGQEK
;
A
#
# COMPACT_ATOMS: atom_id res chain seq x y z
N MET A 1 1.16 -8.50 -33.71
CA MET A 1 0.01 -7.63 -33.34
C MET A 1 0.25 -7.10 -31.94
N THR A 2 0.52 -5.80 -31.82
CA THR A 2 0.71 -5.06 -30.56
C THR A 2 -0.66 -4.77 -29.91
N LYS A 3 -1.27 -5.80 -29.31
CA LYS A 3 -2.50 -5.67 -28.52
C LYS A 3 -2.22 -6.24 -27.14
N ASP A 4 -1.75 -5.40 -26.21
CA ASP A 4 -1.84 -5.66 -24.75
C ASP A 4 -1.27 -4.52 -23.89
N ARG A 5 -0.43 -3.66 -24.47
CA ARG A 5 0.24 -2.59 -23.70
C ARG A 5 -0.68 -1.44 -23.29
N ASN A 6 -1.70 -1.09 -24.08
CA ASN A 6 -2.58 0.03 -23.75
C ASN A 6 -3.64 -0.31 -22.70
N ALA A 7 -4.08 -1.57 -22.62
CA ALA A 7 -5.08 -1.98 -21.61
C ALA A 7 -4.47 -1.95 -20.20
N THR A 8 -3.22 -2.40 -20.08
CA THR A 8 -2.50 -2.45 -18.80
C THR A 8 -1.93 -1.11 -18.34
N HIS A 9 -1.74 -0.14 -19.24
CA HIS A 9 -1.22 1.17 -18.88
C HIS A 9 -2.24 2.00 -18.09
N GLY A 10 -3.51 2.00 -18.52
CA GLY A 10 -4.60 2.65 -17.78
C GLY A 10 -4.80 2.04 -16.39
N ASP A 11 -4.75 0.71 -16.29
CA ASP A 11 -4.89 0.00 -15.01
C ASP A 11 -3.79 0.36 -13.99
N ALA A 12 -2.59 0.72 -14.46
CA ALA A 12 -1.48 1.12 -13.61
C ALA A 12 -1.62 2.57 -13.14
N GLU A 13 -1.94 3.50 -14.05
CA GLU A 13 -2.13 4.92 -13.74
C GLU A 13 -3.31 5.12 -12.78
N ASP A 14 -4.43 4.45 -13.01
CA ASP A 14 -5.61 4.51 -12.13
C ASP A 14 -5.28 3.96 -10.73
N ASN A 15 -4.53 2.85 -10.67
CA ASN A 15 -4.11 2.28 -9.39
C ASN A 15 -3.17 3.23 -8.62
N PHE A 16 -2.28 3.92 -9.32
CA PHE A 16 -1.40 4.93 -8.70
C PHE A 16 -2.18 6.14 -8.22
N ALA A 17 -3.21 6.58 -8.95
CA ALA A 17 -4.11 7.63 -8.49
C ALA A 17 -4.83 7.22 -7.19
N ASP A 18 -5.37 6.00 -7.14
CA ASP A 18 -6.00 5.46 -5.93
C ASP A 18 -5.01 5.38 -4.74
N ILE A 19 -3.76 4.95 -4.99
CA ILE A 19 -2.71 4.92 -3.96
C ILE A 19 -2.38 6.33 -3.48
N ALA A 20 -2.25 7.29 -4.39
CA ALA A 20 -1.98 8.68 -4.04
C ALA A 20 -3.10 9.26 -3.18
N THR A 21 -4.37 8.98 -3.50
CA THR A 21 -5.51 9.36 -2.66
C THR A 21 -5.39 8.74 -1.27
N LEU A 22 -5.15 7.43 -1.16
CA LEU A 22 -5.00 6.76 0.13
C LEU A 22 -3.86 7.34 0.96
N TRP A 23 -2.69 7.55 0.36
CA TRP A 23 -1.52 8.10 1.05
C TRP A 23 -1.75 9.54 1.49
N ASN A 24 -2.37 10.37 0.65
CA ASN A 24 -2.72 11.73 1.04
C ASN A 24 -3.69 11.75 2.22
N THR A 25 -4.66 10.83 2.28
CA THR A 25 -5.56 10.72 3.44
C THR A 25 -4.85 10.21 4.70
N VAL A 26 -4.01 9.18 4.57
CA VAL A 26 -3.37 8.54 5.73
C VAL A 26 -2.22 9.38 6.30
N PHE A 27 -1.50 10.10 5.44
CA PHE A 27 -0.32 10.89 5.80
C PHE A 27 -0.56 12.41 5.72
N GLU A 28 -1.81 12.86 5.58
CA GLU A 28 -2.19 14.27 5.31
C GLU A 28 -1.49 15.27 6.24
N ILE A 29 -1.40 14.92 7.53
CA ILE A 29 -0.92 15.80 8.60
C ILE A 29 0.60 15.64 8.84
N LYS A 30 1.29 14.87 7.99
CA LYS A 30 2.68 14.48 8.27
C LYS A 30 3.68 15.57 7.86
N GLY A 31 3.97 16.48 8.79
CA GLY A 31 5.07 17.46 8.67
C GLY A 31 6.46 16.90 9.00
N LYS A 32 6.66 15.57 8.94
CA LYS A 32 7.89 14.88 9.35
C LYS A 32 8.32 13.85 8.29
N PRO A 33 9.61 13.50 8.23
CA PRO A 33 10.10 12.43 7.36
C PRO A 33 9.36 11.10 7.60
N PHE A 34 9.28 10.26 6.56
CA PHE A 34 8.76 8.91 6.68
C PHE A 34 9.65 8.05 7.57
N THR A 35 9.02 7.27 8.44
CA THR A 35 9.65 6.27 9.30
C THR A 35 9.43 4.86 8.74
N ALA A 36 10.03 3.85 9.39
CA ALA A 36 9.93 2.47 8.92
C ALA A 36 8.49 1.92 9.07
N GLU A 37 7.78 2.30 10.13
CA GLU A 37 6.37 1.94 10.33
C GLU A 37 5.44 2.63 9.33
N ASP A 38 5.77 3.85 8.88
CA ASP A 38 5.01 4.50 7.80
C ASP A 38 5.12 3.75 6.48
N VAL A 39 6.29 3.19 6.17
CA VAL A 39 6.48 2.38 4.97
C VAL A 39 5.60 1.13 5.04
N ALA A 40 5.45 0.51 6.20
CA ALA A 40 4.54 -0.63 6.36
C ALA A 40 3.08 -0.24 6.06
N VAL A 41 2.63 0.91 6.59
CA VAL A 41 1.29 1.45 6.30
C VAL A 41 1.13 1.82 4.83
N ALA A 42 2.16 2.40 4.22
CA ALA A 42 2.17 2.76 2.80
C ALA A 42 2.01 1.52 1.91
N MET A 43 2.68 0.42 2.22
CA MET A 43 2.57 -0.85 1.50
C MET A 43 1.19 -1.52 1.68
N ILE A 44 0.55 -1.36 2.84
CA ILE A 44 -0.84 -1.79 3.04
C ILE A 44 -1.78 -1.03 2.07
N CYS A 45 -1.62 0.29 1.94
CA CYS A 45 -2.43 1.10 1.02
C CYS A 45 -2.29 0.65 -0.44
N VAL A 46 -1.09 0.20 -0.86
CA VAL A 46 -0.89 -0.38 -2.20
C VAL A 46 -1.76 -1.62 -2.41
N LYS A 47 -1.82 -2.51 -1.42
CA LYS A 47 -2.63 -3.74 -1.51
C LYS A 47 -4.14 -3.44 -1.42
N LEU A 48 -4.54 -2.47 -0.61
CA LEU A 48 -5.93 -1.98 -0.58
C LEU A 48 -6.37 -1.46 -1.96
N SER A 49 -5.52 -0.67 -2.63
CA SER A 49 -5.79 -0.22 -4.01
C SER A 49 -5.92 -1.40 -4.99
N ARG A 50 -5.09 -2.44 -4.87
CA ARG A 50 -5.17 -3.65 -5.73
C ARG A 50 -6.42 -4.50 -5.49
N ILE A 51 -6.96 -4.53 -4.26
CA ILE A 51 -8.22 -5.23 -3.96
C ILE A 51 -9.40 -4.62 -4.74
N LYS A 52 -9.39 -3.31 -5.01
CA LYS A 52 -10.43 -2.64 -5.80
C LYS A 52 -10.57 -3.25 -7.20
N THR A 53 -9.46 -3.63 -7.84
CA THR A 53 -9.47 -4.23 -9.19
C THR A 53 -9.44 -5.75 -9.17
N SER A 54 -8.96 -6.38 -8.09
CA SER A 54 -8.82 -7.83 -7.94
C SER A 54 -9.28 -8.34 -6.56
N PRO A 55 -10.57 -8.21 -6.21
CA PRO A 55 -11.05 -8.42 -4.83
C PRO A 55 -10.99 -9.87 -4.34
N LYS A 56 -10.97 -10.84 -5.27
CA LYS A 56 -10.88 -12.28 -4.96
C LYS A 56 -9.44 -12.79 -4.85
N ASN A 57 -8.44 -11.94 -5.07
CA ASN A 57 -7.05 -12.35 -4.95
C ASN A 57 -6.63 -12.37 -3.46
N LEU A 58 -6.48 -13.57 -2.91
CA LEU A 58 -6.10 -13.79 -1.52
C LEU A 58 -4.69 -13.28 -1.18
N ASP A 59 -3.78 -13.21 -2.16
CA ASP A 59 -2.41 -12.75 -1.93
C ASP A 59 -2.40 -11.32 -1.39
N HIS A 60 -3.31 -10.46 -1.87
CA HIS A 60 -3.42 -9.08 -1.38
C HIS A 60 -3.76 -9.02 0.12
N TRP A 61 -4.59 -9.94 0.60
CA TRP A 61 -4.95 -10.04 2.01
C TRP A 61 -3.79 -10.58 2.86
N HIS A 62 -3.07 -11.58 2.36
CA HIS A 62 -1.87 -12.10 3.02
C HIS A 62 -0.77 -11.04 3.11
N ASP A 63 -0.55 -10.28 2.04
CA ASP A 63 0.41 -9.17 2.03
C ASP A 63 0.05 -8.11 3.07
N ILE A 64 -1.23 -7.73 3.18
CA ILE A 64 -1.71 -6.78 4.19
C ILE A 64 -1.40 -7.29 5.60
N ALA A 65 -1.71 -8.56 5.89
CA ALA A 65 -1.43 -9.16 7.19
C ALA A 65 0.09 -9.17 7.49
N GLY A 66 0.92 -9.50 6.50
CA GLY A 66 2.37 -9.48 6.63
C GLY A 66 2.92 -8.08 6.90
N TYR A 67 2.50 -7.07 6.15
CA TYR A 67 2.93 -5.69 6.37
C TYR A 67 2.44 -5.13 7.71
N ALA A 68 1.22 -5.47 8.13
CA ALA A 68 0.71 -5.09 9.44
C ALA A 68 1.53 -5.71 10.57
N ALA A 69 1.89 -6.99 10.46
CA ALA A 69 2.77 -7.66 11.43
C ALA A 69 4.16 -7.02 11.49
N CYS A 70 4.75 -6.69 10.33
CA CYS A 70 6.03 -5.98 10.27
C CYS A 70 5.97 -4.59 10.93
N GLY A 71 4.96 -3.78 10.59
CA GLY A 71 4.76 -2.45 11.17
C GLY A 71 4.57 -2.49 12.69
N GLY A 72 3.69 -3.38 13.17
CA GLY A 72 3.50 -3.59 14.61
C GLY A 72 4.77 -4.06 15.31
N GLY A 73 5.53 -4.96 14.69
CA GLY A 73 6.80 -5.44 15.21
C GLY A 73 7.89 -4.36 15.33
N ILE A 74 7.90 -3.37 14.43
CA ILE A 74 8.81 -2.21 14.52
C ILE A 74 8.47 -1.36 15.75
N ILE A 75 7.18 -1.04 15.94
CA ILE A 75 6.72 -0.24 17.07
C ILE A 75 7.02 -0.95 18.39
N MET A 76 6.73 -2.25 18.49
CA MET A 76 6.97 -3.05 19.70
C MET A 76 8.45 -3.05 20.09
N LYS A 77 9.36 -3.30 19.14
CA LYS A 77 10.81 -3.26 19.39
C LYS A 77 11.32 -1.88 19.79
N GLY A 78 10.64 -0.81 19.36
CA GLY A 78 10.95 0.56 19.76
C GLY A 78 10.58 0.86 21.20
N GLN A 79 9.61 0.15 21.78
CA GLN A 79 9.15 0.33 23.17
C GLN A 79 9.99 -0.45 24.19
N GLU A 80 10.74 -1.47 23.74
CA GLU A 80 11.62 -2.30 24.58
C GLU A 80 13.02 -1.69 24.78
N LYS A 81 13.29 -0.52 24.18
CA LYS A 81 14.56 0.22 24.30
C LYS A 81 14.40 1.44 25.20
#